data_AF-A0A8H5BJ32-F1
#
_entry.id   AF-A0A8H5BJ32-F1
#
_cell.length_a   1.000
_cell.length_b   1.000
_cell.length_c   1.000
_cell.angle_alpha   90.00
_cell.angle_beta   90.00
_cell.angle_gamma   90.00
#
_symmetry.space_group_name_H-M   'P 1'
#
loop_
_entity.id
_entity.type
_entity.pdbx_description
1 polymer ?
#
loop_
_entity_poly.entity_id
_entity_poly.type
_entity_poly.pdbx_seq_one_letter_code
_entity_poly.pdbx_strand_id
1 'polypeptide(L)'
;MRRKPRQGIQPNPHGRTVELPSRIDTARTLVRKQDKFCEKVAAGEWDALRSENQDKDEDPKFPEDLQWEDLVDVAINLDGIVRFSNEFSFLVGSFNHAGETYLAPDLLQKTWMCTFLFQLPQEDWKKREAYRGSEFAPRVLAEHGIPVVMKAHYYGLDPIPALASVTSTPAKASGLGYQIGSVAEDLVLWDSHPLALGATPTQVFIDGITQLPRNAPVLRKSHALQGLPKVPNFDKEKKATVEWQGEIPLRARMIRASTVKNNTRADGFPTWVIHDSSEFAVEACSVMAVSSCPSSPAQSLGWQGKFSCA
;
A
#
# COMPACT_ATOMS: atom_id res chain seq x y z
N MET A 1 9.87 -48.06 32.58
CA MET A 1 9.97 -46.75 31.90
C MET A 1 8.73 -45.92 32.22
N ARG A 2 8.82 -44.96 33.16
CA ARG A 2 7.75 -43.97 33.44
C ARG A 2 8.30 -42.59 33.08
N ARG A 3 7.67 -41.92 32.13
CA ARG A 3 8.06 -40.57 31.64
C ARG A 3 7.69 -39.53 32.71
N LYS A 4 8.63 -38.64 33.06
CA LYS A 4 8.37 -37.47 33.92
C LYS A 4 7.41 -36.50 33.21
N PRO A 5 6.51 -35.81 33.94
CA PRO A 5 5.61 -34.83 33.35
C PRO A 5 6.38 -33.56 32.95
N ARG A 6 6.06 -33.02 31.77
CA ARG A 6 6.54 -31.71 31.31
C ARG A 6 5.96 -30.63 32.23
N GLN A 7 6.82 -29.82 32.83
CA GLN A 7 6.39 -28.61 33.54
C GLN A 7 5.77 -27.66 32.51
N GLY A 8 4.50 -27.32 32.71
CA GLY A 8 3.81 -26.31 31.91
C GLY A 8 4.40 -24.94 32.17
N ILE A 9 4.79 -24.26 31.10
CA ILE A 9 5.12 -22.84 31.12
C ILE A 9 3.81 -22.09 31.39
N GLN A 10 3.64 -21.57 32.61
CA GLN A 10 2.54 -20.64 32.87
C GLN A 10 2.89 -19.29 32.26
N PRO A 11 2.00 -18.68 31.45
CA PRO A 11 2.23 -17.34 30.94
C PRO A 11 2.07 -16.35 32.10
N ASN A 12 3.16 -15.72 32.53
CA ASN A 12 3.12 -14.62 33.49
C ASN A 12 2.52 -13.37 32.78
N PRO A 13 1.35 -12.87 33.21
CA PRO A 13 0.69 -11.74 32.56
C PRO A 13 1.26 -10.38 32.96
N HIS A 14 2.25 -10.32 33.87
CA HIS A 14 2.81 -9.06 34.40
C HIS A 14 4.29 -8.82 34.06
N GLY A 15 5.02 -9.82 33.54
CA GLY A 15 6.46 -9.70 33.26
C GLY A 15 6.83 -9.02 31.93
N ARG A 16 5.91 -8.95 30.96
CA ARG A 16 6.25 -8.45 29.60
C ARG A 16 6.28 -6.92 29.49
N THR A 17 5.54 -6.20 30.34
CA THR A 17 5.40 -4.74 30.24
C THR A 17 6.54 -3.96 30.90
N VAL A 18 7.19 -4.52 31.93
CA VAL A 18 8.30 -3.85 32.65
C VAL A 18 9.64 -4.03 31.92
N GLU A 19 9.79 -5.09 31.13
CA GLU A 19 11.01 -5.33 30.37
C GLU A 19 11.10 -4.48 29.10
N LEU A 20 9.96 -4.15 28.46
CA LEU A 20 9.96 -3.45 27.17
C LEU A 20 10.70 -2.10 27.20
N PRO A 21 10.50 -1.21 28.19
CA PRO A 21 11.25 0.06 28.26
C PRO A 21 12.76 -0.14 28.40
N SER A 22 13.20 -1.09 29.23
CA SER A 22 14.63 -1.41 29.42
C SER A 22 15.26 -1.96 28.14
N ARG A 23 14.53 -2.81 27.44
CA ARG A 23 14.97 -3.37 26.16
C ARG A 23 15.02 -2.31 25.05
N ILE A 24 14.06 -1.38 25.00
CA ILE A 24 14.09 -0.22 24.07
C ILE A 24 15.29 0.70 24.37
N ASP A 25 15.62 0.96 25.64
CA ASP A 25 16.78 1.77 26.00
C ASP A 25 18.11 1.11 25.59
N THR A 26 18.16 -0.22 25.64
CA THR A 26 19.29 -1.01 25.12
C THR A 26 19.39 -0.88 23.59
N ALA A 27 18.28 -1.06 22.87
CA ALA A 27 18.22 -0.88 21.42
C ALA A 27 18.61 0.56 21.00
N ARG A 28 18.20 1.58 21.76
CA ARG A 28 18.59 2.98 21.54
C ARG A 28 20.10 3.17 21.62
N THR A 29 20.75 2.50 22.57
CA THR A 29 22.20 2.57 22.72
C THR A 29 22.92 1.94 21.52
N LEU A 30 22.33 0.93 20.89
CA LEU A 30 22.81 0.34 19.65
C LEU A 30 22.66 1.30 18.46
N VAL A 31 21.47 1.87 18.25
CA VAL A 31 21.21 2.84 17.16
C VAL A 31 22.18 4.04 17.25
N ARG A 32 22.42 4.58 18.45
CA ARG A 32 23.40 5.67 18.63
C ARG A 32 24.84 5.29 18.27
N LYS A 33 25.22 4.02 18.39
CA LYS A 33 26.53 3.54 17.94
C LYS A 33 26.57 3.45 16.42
N GLN A 34 25.48 2.99 15.81
CA GLN A 34 25.30 2.94 14.35
C GLN A 34 25.34 4.34 13.75
N ASP A 35 24.62 5.31 14.31
CA ASP A 35 24.63 6.70 13.86
C ASP A 35 26.04 7.30 13.89
N LYS A 36 26.77 7.11 14.99
CA LYS A 36 28.17 7.57 15.11
C LYS A 36 29.09 6.90 14.09
N PHE A 37 28.86 5.63 13.79
CA PHE A 37 29.59 4.92 12.75
C PHE A 37 29.30 5.56 11.38
N CYS A 38 28.03 5.79 11.05
CA CYS A 38 27.60 6.45 9.82
C CYS A 38 28.14 7.88 9.69
N GLU A 39 28.17 8.66 10.78
CA GLU A 39 28.76 10.02 10.81
C GLU A 39 30.25 9.98 10.46
N LYS A 40 31.01 9.05 11.03
CA LYS A 40 32.45 8.87 10.73
C LYS A 40 32.68 8.43 9.28
N VAL A 41 31.85 7.51 8.77
CA VAL A 41 31.89 7.09 7.36
C VAL A 41 31.61 8.29 6.45
N ALA A 42 30.58 9.08 6.74
CA ALA A 42 30.24 10.28 5.98
C ALA A 42 31.34 11.35 6.03
N ALA A 43 32.09 11.44 7.14
CA ALA A 43 33.26 12.31 7.28
C ALA A 43 34.54 11.75 6.61
N GLY A 44 34.51 10.52 6.11
CA GLY A 44 35.67 9.86 5.50
C GLY A 44 36.74 9.38 6.49
N GLU A 45 36.40 9.28 7.78
CA GLU A 45 37.31 8.93 8.88
C GLU A 45 37.53 7.41 9.02
N TRP A 46 37.92 6.75 7.93
CA TRP A 46 38.12 5.28 7.89
C TRP A 46 39.24 4.77 8.80
N ASP A 47 40.25 5.58 9.06
CA ASP A 47 41.38 5.22 9.94
C ASP A 47 40.96 5.20 11.42
N ALA A 48 40.07 6.11 11.83
CA ALA A 48 39.51 6.13 13.17
C ALA A 48 38.65 4.88 13.42
N LEU A 49 37.86 4.48 12.42
CA LEU A 49 37.02 3.27 12.46
C LEU A 49 37.84 1.98 12.52
N ARG A 50 38.93 1.87 11.73
CA ARG A 50 39.83 0.70 11.79
C ARG A 50 40.58 0.57 13.12
N SER A 51 40.84 1.69 13.80
CA SER A 51 41.49 1.67 15.11
C SER A 51 40.59 1.16 16.24
N GLU A 52 39.27 1.21 16.05
CA GLU A 52 38.26 0.72 17.01
C GLU A 52 37.95 -0.77 16.84
N ASN A 53 38.39 -1.39 15.74
CA ASN A 53 38.24 -2.82 15.52
C ASN A 53 39.16 -3.64 16.43
N GLN A 54 38.66 -4.80 16.85
CA GLN A 54 39.43 -5.79 17.60
C GLN A 54 40.54 -6.43 16.74
N ASP A 55 40.33 -6.47 15.42
CA ASP A 55 41.28 -6.94 14.41
C ASP A 55 41.56 -5.84 13.38
N LYS A 56 42.84 -5.49 13.19
CA LYS A 56 43.23 -4.30 12.40
C LYS A 56 43.26 -4.55 10.88
N ASP A 57 43.21 -5.82 10.48
CA ASP A 57 43.26 -6.27 9.09
C ASP A 57 41.86 -6.49 8.48
N GLU A 58 40.79 -6.39 9.30
CA GLU A 58 39.40 -6.46 8.84
C GLU A 58 38.77 -5.08 8.66
N ASP A 59 37.81 -4.98 7.73
CA ASP A 59 37.02 -3.77 7.53
C ASP A 59 36.27 -3.37 8.82
N PRO A 60 36.02 -2.07 9.07
CA PRO A 60 35.27 -1.59 10.23
C PRO A 60 33.96 -2.33 10.41
N LYS A 61 33.79 -3.05 11.53
CA LYS A 61 32.57 -3.83 11.76
C LYS A 61 31.43 -2.91 12.18
N PHE A 62 30.38 -2.85 11.37
CA PHE A 62 29.16 -2.13 11.73
C PHE A 62 28.58 -2.74 13.02
N PRO A 63 28.23 -1.91 14.03
CA PRO A 63 27.69 -2.42 15.29
C PRO A 63 26.27 -2.96 15.09
N GLU A 64 26.17 -4.27 14.89
CA GLU A 64 24.93 -5.03 14.72
C GLU A 64 24.68 -5.94 15.93
N ASP A 65 23.46 -5.95 16.44
CA ASP A 65 22.99 -6.94 17.41
C ASP A 65 21.54 -7.30 17.09
N LEU A 66 21.39 -8.46 16.45
CA LEU A 66 20.11 -9.01 15.97
C LEU A 66 19.04 -9.10 17.08
N GLN A 67 19.44 -9.27 18.34
CA GLN A 67 18.48 -9.39 19.45
C GLN A 67 17.73 -8.08 19.71
N TRP A 68 18.36 -6.94 19.43
CA TRP A 68 17.80 -5.61 19.68
C TRP A 68 17.26 -4.94 18.41
N GLU A 69 17.66 -5.41 17.23
CA GLU A 69 17.07 -4.99 15.96
C GLU A 69 15.60 -5.42 15.85
N ASP A 70 15.26 -6.66 16.23
CA ASP A 70 13.89 -7.20 16.15
C ASP A 70 12.94 -6.64 17.23
N LEU A 71 13.46 -5.99 18.28
CA LEU A 71 12.66 -5.55 19.41
C LEU A 71 11.81 -4.30 19.09
N VAL A 72 12.13 -3.59 18.01
CA VAL A 72 11.43 -2.35 17.62
C VAL A 72 10.04 -2.62 17.01
N ASP A 73 9.68 -3.88 16.75
CA ASP A 73 8.45 -4.24 16.02
C ASP A 73 7.23 -4.60 16.92
N VAL A 74 7.28 -4.34 18.24
CA VAL A 74 6.18 -4.71 19.17
C VAL A 74 5.50 -3.48 19.76
N ALA A 75 4.86 -2.70 18.91
CA ALA A 75 3.95 -1.65 19.35
C ALA A 75 2.53 -1.95 18.85
N ILE A 76 1.64 -2.20 19.81
CA ILE A 76 0.31 -2.79 19.60
C ILE A 76 -0.68 -1.76 18.98
N ASN A 77 -0.34 -0.48 18.95
CA ASN A 77 -1.21 0.58 18.43
C ASN A 77 -0.39 1.76 17.86
N LEU A 78 -0.93 2.43 16.83
CA LEU A 78 -0.35 3.60 16.18
C LEU A 78 -0.01 4.72 17.18
N ASP A 79 -0.94 5.05 18.08
CA ASP A 79 -0.71 6.06 19.14
C ASP A 79 0.43 5.67 20.09
N GLY A 80 0.54 4.38 20.39
CA GLY A 80 1.64 3.84 21.18
C GLY A 80 2.99 4.04 20.49
N ILE A 81 3.07 3.76 19.18
CA ILE A 81 4.28 4.00 18.38
C ILE A 81 4.66 5.48 18.41
N VAL A 82 3.71 6.37 18.16
CA VAL A 82 3.95 7.81 18.16
C VAL A 82 4.44 8.27 19.54
N ARG A 83 3.79 7.83 20.62
CA ARG A 83 4.22 8.13 21.98
C ARG A 83 5.63 7.63 22.26
N PHE A 84 5.93 6.37 21.94
CA PHE A 84 7.25 5.79 22.18
C PHE A 84 8.34 6.48 21.35
N SER A 85 8.07 6.82 20.08
CA SER A 85 9.00 7.58 19.26
C SER A 85 9.38 8.90 19.90
N ASN A 86 8.41 9.57 20.54
CA ASN A 86 8.63 10.83 21.24
C ASN A 86 9.33 10.66 22.59
N GLU A 87 8.94 9.65 23.36
CA GLU A 87 9.52 9.36 24.68
C GLU A 87 10.99 8.95 24.59
N PHE A 88 11.33 8.11 23.60
CA PHE A 88 12.67 7.57 23.42
C PHE A 88 13.48 8.26 22.33
N SER A 89 12.88 9.23 21.62
CA SER A 89 13.52 10.05 20.61
C SER A 89 14.15 9.24 19.47
N PHE A 90 13.42 8.26 18.94
CA PHE A 90 13.86 7.48 17.78
C PHE A 90 13.00 7.77 16.55
N LEU A 91 13.61 7.65 15.37
CA LEU A 91 12.94 7.76 14.09
C LEU A 91 12.08 6.51 13.83
N VAL A 92 10.80 6.71 13.51
CA VAL A 92 9.97 5.65 12.93
C VAL A 92 10.28 5.60 11.43
N GLY A 93 11.02 4.58 11.00
CA GLY A 93 11.43 4.44 9.59
C GLY A 93 10.23 4.28 8.66
N SER A 94 9.31 3.37 9.01
CA SER A 94 8.04 3.25 8.31
C SER A 94 6.92 2.64 9.14
N PHE A 95 5.68 2.93 8.74
CA PHE A 95 4.54 2.08 9.08
C PHE A 95 4.22 1.16 7.91
N ASN A 96 4.26 -0.15 8.17
CA ASN A 96 3.94 -1.19 7.20
C ASN A 96 2.50 -1.66 7.40
N HIS A 97 1.79 -1.98 6.31
CA HIS A 97 0.40 -2.46 6.36
C HIS A 97 -0.58 -1.49 7.05
N ALA A 98 -0.29 -0.19 6.98
CA ALA A 98 -0.94 0.83 7.78
C ALA A 98 -2.24 1.34 7.12
N GLY A 99 -3.13 0.41 6.74
CA GLY A 99 -4.29 0.66 5.88
C GLY A 99 -5.30 1.68 6.39
N GLU A 100 -5.37 1.88 7.70
CA GLU A 100 -6.32 2.80 8.34
C GLU A 100 -5.68 4.17 8.68
N THR A 101 -4.40 4.38 8.37
CA THR A 101 -3.69 5.62 8.78
C THR A 101 -4.24 6.89 8.14
N TYR A 102 -4.93 6.79 7.01
CA TYR A 102 -5.62 7.92 6.38
C TYR A 102 -6.75 8.49 7.24
N LEU A 103 -7.20 7.77 8.28
CA LEU A 103 -8.17 8.26 9.27
C LEU A 103 -7.54 9.14 10.35
N ALA A 104 -6.23 9.04 10.54
CA ALA A 104 -5.49 9.78 11.57
C ALA A 104 -4.16 10.36 11.04
N PRO A 105 -4.18 11.16 9.94
CA PRO A 105 -2.96 11.74 9.37
C PRO A 105 -2.26 12.69 10.37
N ASP A 106 -3.02 13.41 11.18
CA ASP A 106 -2.50 14.31 12.21
C ASP A 106 -1.72 13.57 13.30
N LEU A 107 -2.05 12.30 13.57
CA LEU A 107 -1.33 11.48 14.54
C LEU A 107 0.04 11.07 13.98
N LEU A 108 0.10 10.74 12.68
CA LEU A 108 1.37 10.41 12.00
C LEU A 108 2.35 11.58 11.99
N GLN A 109 1.86 12.80 11.78
CA GLN A 109 2.70 13.99 11.78
C GLN A 109 3.30 14.33 13.16
N LYS A 110 2.77 13.74 14.25
CA LYS A 110 3.30 13.90 15.61
C LYS A 110 4.44 12.95 15.95
N THR A 111 4.88 12.11 15.02
CA THR A 111 6.09 11.29 15.20
C THR A 111 7.31 12.19 15.38
N TRP A 112 8.30 11.70 16.14
CA TRP A 112 9.50 12.49 16.48
C TRP A 112 10.25 13.03 15.25
N MET A 113 10.07 12.42 14.07
CA MET A 113 10.60 12.84 12.76
C MET A 113 9.74 12.28 11.59
N CYS A 114 10.00 12.74 10.35
CA CYS A 114 9.25 12.33 9.16
C CYS A 114 9.18 10.81 9.00
N THR A 115 7.96 10.28 8.92
CA THR A 115 7.71 8.85 8.76
C THR A 115 7.23 8.53 7.34
N PHE A 116 7.67 7.40 6.81
CA PHE A 116 7.21 6.87 5.52
C PHE A 116 6.09 5.84 5.72
N LEU A 117 5.14 5.81 4.79
CA LEU A 117 4.06 4.82 4.83
C LEU A 117 4.20 3.82 3.70
N PHE A 118 4.32 2.54 4.04
CA PHE A 118 4.21 1.44 3.09
C PHE A 118 2.78 0.92 3.10
N GLN A 119 2.01 1.37 2.12
CA GLN A 119 0.65 0.90 1.91
C GLN A 119 0.64 -0.09 0.75
N LEU A 120 0.39 -1.36 1.04
CA LEU A 120 0.08 -2.33 0.01
C LEU A 120 -1.43 -2.30 -0.24
N PRO A 121 -1.88 -2.14 -1.49
CA PRO A 121 -3.26 -2.38 -1.82
C PRO A 121 -3.48 -3.90 -1.77
N GLN A 122 -4.60 -4.34 -1.21
CA GLN A 122 -5.16 -5.71 -1.30
C GLN A 122 -4.93 -6.71 -0.15
N GLU A 123 -4.49 -6.31 1.03
CA GLU A 123 -4.64 -7.17 2.23
C GLU A 123 -5.90 -6.82 3.05
N ASP A 124 -6.58 -5.75 2.65
CA ASP A 124 -7.58 -4.99 3.40
C ASP A 124 -8.91 -5.72 3.65
N TRP A 125 -9.01 -6.99 3.32
CA TRP A 125 -10.23 -7.78 3.53
C TRP A 125 -9.97 -9.18 4.06
N LYS A 126 -8.70 -9.52 4.36
CA LYS A 126 -8.33 -10.82 4.95
C LYS A 126 -8.39 -10.81 6.49
N LYS A 127 -8.25 -9.63 7.11
CA LYS A 127 -8.16 -9.45 8.56
C LYS A 127 -9.11 -8.33 9.01
N ARG A 128 -9.63 -8.44 10.23
CA ARG A 128 -10.59 -7.47 10.78
C ARG A 128 -9.98 -6.07 10.89
N GLU A 129 -8.69 -6.02 11.21
CA GLU A 129 -7.87 -4.82 11.40
C GLU A 129 -7.49 -4.12 10.08
N ALA A 130 -7.72 -4.77 8.94
CA ALA A 130 -7.42 -4.22 7.63
C ALA A 130 -8.70 -3.84 6.86
N TYR A 131 -9.89 -4.13 7.43
CA TYR A 131 -11.19 -4.04 6.76
C TYR A 131 -11.52 -2.65 6.21
N ARG A 132 -10.96 -1.60 6.82
CA ARG A 132 -11.18 -0.20 6.44
C ARG A 132 -10.13 0.34 5.49
N GLY A 133 -9.27 -0.51 4.94
CA GLY A 133 -8.33 -0.09 3.92
C GLY A 133 -9.04 0.42 2.66
N SER A 134 -8.42 1.38 1.98
CA SER A 134 -8.97 1.99 0.77
C SER A 134 -7.87 2.31 -0.22
N GLU A 135 -8.14 2.09 -1.50
CA GLU A 135 -7.23 2.40 -2.60
C GLU A 135 -6.99 3.91 -2.75
N PHE A 136 -7.89 4.73 -2.19
CA PHE A 136 -7.79 6.19 -2.17
C PHE A 136 -6.96 6.72 -0.98
N ALA A 137 -6.61 5.87 -0.01
CA ALA A 137 -5.87 6.27 1.18
C ALA A 137 -4.56 6.99 0.86
N PRO A 138 -3.73 6.56 -0.12
CA PRO A 138 -2.48 7.25 -0.42
C PRO A 138 -2.68 8.67 -0.97
N ARG A 139 -3.79 8.92 -1.67
CA ARG A 139 -4.13 10.28 -2.13
C ARG A 139 -4.45 11.18 -0.94
N VAL A 140 -5.24 10.70 0.01
CA VAL A 140 -5.56 11.43 1.26
C VAL A 140 -4.28 11.74 2.03
N LEU A 141 -3.40 10.75 2.20
CA LEU A 141 -2.13 10.90 2.93
C LEU A 141 -1.16 11.88 2.23
N ALA A 142 -1.05 11.79 0.89
CA ALA A 142 -0.23 12.70 0.11
C ALA A 142 -0.74 14.16 0.19
N GLU A 143 -2.06 14.38 0.23
CA GLU A 143 -2.65 15.70 0.45
C GLU A 143 -2.31 16.28 1.85
N HIS A 144 -2.05 15.42 2.84
CA HIS A 144 -1.54 15.80 4.16
C HIS A 144 -0.01 15.89 4.22
N GLY A 145 0.69 15.86 3.07
CA GLY A 145 2.14 15.96 3.00
C GLY A 145 2.89 14.72 3.51
N ILE A 146 2.21 13.58 3.67
CA ILE A 146 2.82 12.34 4.14
C ILE A 146 3.30 11.52 2.94
N PRO A 147 4.59 11.18 2.83
CA PRO A 147 5.10 10.36 1.74
C PRO A 147 4.58 8.92 1.81
N VAL A 148 4.10 8.44 0.66
CA VAL A 148 3.50 7.10 0.52
C VAL A 148 4.31 6.25 -0.43
N VAL A 149 4.40 4.94 -0.17
CA VAL A 149 4.98 3.92 -1.03
C VAL A 149 3.86 3.03 -1.55
N MET A 150 3.26 3.41 -2.67
CA MET A 150 2.19 2.64 -3.35
C MET A 150 2.04 3.08 -4.81
N LYS A 151 1.76 2.13 -5.71
CA LYS A 151 1.36 2.43 -7.11
C LYS A 151 -0.12 2.81 -7.17
N ALA A 152 -0.43 4.09 -6.93
CA ALA A 152 -1.80 4.58 -6.78
C ALA A 152 -2.25 5.62 -7.82
N HIS A 153 -1.50 5.79 -8.93
CA HIS A 153 -1.83 6.83 -9.92
C HIS A 153 -3.24 6.68 -10.49
N TYR A 154 -3.67 5.45 -10.77
CA TYR A 154 -5.02 5.19 -11.27
C TYR A 154 -6.11 5.70 -10.31
N TYR A 155 -5.91 5.59 -9.00
CA TYR A 155 -6.85 6.01 -7.96
C TYR A 155 -6.74 7.51 -7.60
N GLY A 156 -6.13 8.30 -8.46
CA GLY A 156 -6.09 9.76 -8.35
C GLY A 156 -4.88 10.33 -7.60
N LEU A 157 -3.86 9.53 -7.29
CA LEU A 157 -2.59 10.09 -6.82
C LEU A 157 -1.88 10.81 -7.98
N ASP A 158 -1.36 12.01 -7.71
CA ASP A 158 -0.67 12.82 -8.72
C ASP A 158 0.54 12.07 -9.32
N PRO A 159 0.90 12.33 -10.59
CA PRO A 159 1.95 11.56 -11.28
C PRO A 159 3.32 11.59 -10.60
N ILE A 160 3.71 12.76 -10.08
CA ILE A 160 5.02 12.96 -9.44
C ILE A 160 5.11 12.14 -8.14
N PRO A 161 4.21 12.30 -7.15
CA PRO A 161 4.24 11.46 -5.96
C PRO A 161 4.00 9.97 -6.28
N ALA A 162 3.25 9.64 -7.33
CA ALA A 162 3.06 8.25 -7.76
C ALA A 162 4.31 7.59 -8.37
N LEU A 163 5.22 8.36 -8.98
CA LEU A 163 6.53 7.84 -9.41
C LEU A 163 7.51 7.81 -8.25
N ALA A 164 7.52 8.86 -7.42
CA ALA A 164 8.36 8.93 -6.23
C ALA A 164 8.08 7.77 -5.27
N SER A 165 6.80 7.36 -5.14
CA SER A 165 6.35 6.27 -4.27
C SER A 165 6.98 4.92 -4.59
N VAL A 166 7.52 4.70 -5.79
CA VAL A 166 8.20 3.46 -6.19
C VAL A 166 9.68 3.66 -6.50
N THR A 167 10.21 4.86 -6.28
CA THR A 167 11.61 5.23 -6.58
C THR A 167 12.27 5.92 -5.39
N SER A 168 12.16 7.25 -5.29
CA SER A 168 12.87 8.04 -4.29
C SER A 168 12.32 7.87 -2.88
N THR A 169 11.01 7.65 -2.73
CA THR A 169 10.37 7.53 -1.41
C THR A 169 10.86 6.29 -0.65
N PRO A 170 10.79 5.06 -1.20
CA PRO A 170 11.33 3.89 -0.51
C PRO A 170 12.85 3.97 -0.33
N ALA A 171 13.60 4.53 -1.28
CA ALA A 171 15.04 4.74 -1.13
C ALA A 171 15.37 5.63 0.07
N LYS A 172 14.66 6.75 0.23
CA LYS A 172 14.80 7.63 1.40
C LYS A 172 14.35 6.95 2.70
N ALA A 173 13.26 6.19 2.65
CA ALA A 173 12.75 5.46 3.82
C ALA A 173 13.74 4.44 4.37
N SER A 174 14.48 3.75 3.48
CA SER A 174 15.51 2.79 3.84
C SER A 174 16.88 3.42 4.11
N GLY A 175 17.00 4.75 4.10
CA GLY A 175 18.29 5.44 4.27
C GLY A 175 19.25 5.33 3.08
N LEU A 176 18.83 4.72 1.96
CA LEU A 176 19.62 4.51 0.74
C LEU A 176 19.40 5.59 -0.33
N GLY A 177 18.70 6.68 0.00
CA GLY A 177 18.35 7.74 -0.94
C GLY A 177 19.54 8.50 -1.52
N TYR A 178 20.75 8.34 -0.97
CA TYR A 178 21.99 8.88 -1.51
C TYR A 178 22.55 8.04 -2.68
N GLN A 179 22.19 6.77 -2.75
CA GLN A 179 22.70 5.81 -3.74
C GLN A 179 21.66 5.49 -4.81
N ILE A 180 20.42 5.22 -4.39
CA ILE A 180 19.35 4.73 -5.27
C ILE A 180 18.11 5.63 -5.22
N GLY A 181 17.18 5.42 -6.17
CA GLY A 181 15.89 6.13 -6.21
C GLY A 181 15.93 7.49 -6.91
N SER A 182 17.06 7.87 -7.49
CA SER A 182 17.20 9.02 -8.40
C SER A 182 17.80 8.57 -9.74
N VAL A 183 17.71 9.43 -10.76
CA VAL A 183 18.27 9.15 -12.10
C VAL A 183 19.80 9.23 -12.02
N ALA A 184 20.43 8.09 -11.77
CA ALA A 184 21.88 7.93 -11.67
C ALA A 184 22.33 6.72 -12.51
N GLU A 185 23.06 5.77 -11.92
CA GLU A 185 23.59 4.60 -12.62
C GLU A 185 22.56 3.47 -12.81
N ASP A 186 21.54 3.44 -11.96
CA ASP A 186 20.40 2.52 -12.06
C ASP A 186 19.27 3.14 -12.88
N LEU A 187 19.04 2.61 -14.08
CA LEU A 187 18.10 3.18 -15.05
C LEU A 187 17.26 2.10 -15.71
N VAL A 188 15.98 2.43 -15.94
CA VAL A 188 15.07 1.57 -16.70
C VAL A 188 14.55 2.35 -17.89
N LEU A 189 14.81 1.83 -19.09
CA LEU A 189 14.19 2.30 -20.31
C LEU A 189 12.85 1.58 -20.49
N TRP A 190 11.79 2.34 -20.73
CA TRP A 190 10.44 1.83 -20.89
C TRP A 190 9.96 1.99 -22.33
N ASP A 191 9.10 1.07 -22.77
CA ASP A 191 8.51 1.12 -24.11
C ASP A 191 7.35 2.11 -24.24
N SER A 192 6.87 2.64 -23.11
CA SER A 192 5.72 3.53 -22.93
C SER A 192 5.85 4.25 -21.59
N HIS A 193 4.97 5.21 -21.30
CA HIS A 193 5.01 5.96 -20.05
C HIS A 193 4.95 4.99 -18.85
N PRO A 194 5.82 5.08 -17.83
CA PRO A 194 5.90 4.08 -16.75
C PRO A 194 4.62 3.89 -15.91
N LEU A 195 3.78 4.94 -15.87
CA LEU A 195 2.46 4.89 -15.22
C LEU A 195 1.36 4.28 -16.11
N ALA A 196 1.61 4.07 -17.39
CA ALA A 196 0.64 3.45 -18.30
C ALA A 196 0.46 1.97 -17.95
N LEU A 197 -0.79 1.49 -18.05
CA LEU A 197 -1.09 0.09 -17.80
C LEU A 197 -0.38 -0.79 -18.85
N GLY A 198 0.31 -1.82 -18.37
CA GLY A 198 1.04 -2.74 -19.21
C GLY A 198 2.38 -2.21 -19.73
N ALA A 199 2.88 -1.05 -19.28
CA ALA A 199 4.23 -0.58 -19.59
C ALA A 199 5.27 -1.67 -19.27
N THR A 200 6.24 -1.87 -20.17
CA THR A 200 7.26 -2.92 -20.02
C THR A 200 8.66 -2.35 -20.24
N PRO A 201 9.65 -2.80 -19.45
CA PRO A 201 11.03 -2.35 -19.62
C PRO A 201 11.61 -2.89 -20.93
N THR A 202 12.24 -2.02 -21.71
CA THR A 202 13.01 -2.40 -22.91
C THR A 202 14.45 -2.73 -22.57
N GLN A 203 15.01 -2.02 -21.58
CA GLN A 203 16.35 -2.25 -21.07
C GLN A 203 16.40 -1.85 -19.60
N VAL A 204 17.20 -2.58 -18.83
CA VAL A 204 17.52 -2.26 -17.43
C VAL A 204 19.04 -2.12 -17.32
N PHE A 205 19.47 -1.08 -16.62
CA PHE A 205 20.85 -0.81 -16.23
C PHE A 205 20.92 -0.83 -14.71
N ILE A 206 21.86 -1.60 -14.17
CA ILE A 206 22.19 -1.59 -12.74
C ILE A 206 23.68 -1.32 -12.66
N ASP A 207 24.09 -0.30 -11.91
CA ASP A 207 25.47 0.19 -11.84
C ASP A 207 26.07 0.43 -13.24
N GLY A 208 25.25 0.95 -14.18
CA GLY A 208 25.63 1.14 -15.59
C GLY A 208 25.74 -0.14 -16.44
N ILE A 209 25.54 -1.33 -15.86
CA ILE A 209 25.64 -2.62 -16.55
C ILE A 209 24.26 -3.05 -17.09
N THR A 210 24.20 -3.40 -18.38
CA THR A 210 22.99 -3.90 -19.03
C THR A 210 22.55 -5.26 -18.48
N GLN A 211 21.33 -5.34 -17.97
CA GLN A 211 20.77 -6.58 -17.39
C GLN A 211 20.00 -7.43 -18.40
N LEU A 212 19.35 -6.79 -19.39
CA LEU A 212 18.64 -7.50 -20.46
C LEU A 212 19.54 -7.73 -21.67
N PRO A 213 19.42 -8.88 -22.37
CA PRO A 213 20.18 -9.16 -23.58
C PRO A 213 19.72 -8.26 -24.73
N ARG A 214 20.63 -7.92 -25.66
CA ARG A 214 20.35 -6.98 -26.76
C ARG A 214 19.21 -7.41 -27.70
N ASN A 215 18.91 -8.71 -27.76
CA ASN A 215 17.87 -9.29 -28.58
C ASN A 215 16.57 -9.59 -27.80
N ALA A 216 16.41 -9.05 -26.58
CA ALA A 216 15.18 -9.16 -25.83
C ALA A 216 13.99 -8.61 -26.67
N PRO A 217 12.86 -9.33 -26.72
CA PRO A 217 11.71 -8.90 -27.51
C PRO A 217 11.12 -7.61 -26.91
N VAL A 218 11.11 -6.54 -27.72
CA VAL A 218 10.50 -5.25 -27.34
C VAL A 218 9.22 -5.05 -28.14
N LEU A 219 8.09 -4.93 -27.44
CA LEU A 219 6.84 -4.49 -28.05
C LEU A 219 6.88 -2.99 -28.29
N ARG A 220 6.77 -2.56 -29.56
CA ARG A 220 6.58 -1.14 -29.86
C ARG A 220 5.13 -0.76 -29.61
N LYS A 221 4.89 0.00 -28.56
CA LYS A 221 3.58 0.55 -28.21
C LYS A 221 3.29 1.84 -28.96
N SER A 222 2.00 2.15 -29.12
CA SER A 222 1.55 3.34 -29.84
C SER A 222 2.02 4.63 -29.16
N HIS A 223 2.10 5.72 -29.94
CA HIS A 223 2.50 7.03 -29.42
C HIS A 223 1.54 7.56 -28.33
N ALA A 224 0.27 7.12 -28.36
CA ALA A 224 -0.72 7.49 -27.34
C ALA A 224 -0.33 7.02 -25.92
N LEU A 225 0.46 5.96 -25.81
CA LEU A 225 0.93 5.42 -24.52
C LEU A 225 2.24 6.03 -24.04
N GLN A 226 2.85 6.96 -24.81
CA GLN A 226 4.07 7.67 -24.41
C GLN A 226 3.78 8.85 -23.48
N GLY A 227 2.57 9.41 -23.55
CA GLY A 227 2.12 10.48 -22.68
C GLY A 227 1.62 9.97 -21.33
N LEU A 228 1.42 10.91 -20.40
CA LEU A 228 0.80 10.62 -19.11
C LEU A 228 -0.60 9.98 -19.32
N PRO A 229 -0.89 8.83 -18.69
CA PRO A 229 -2.19 8.19 -18.84
C PRO A 229 -3.29 9.07 -18.22
N LYS A 230 -4.45 9.11 -18.88
CA LYS A 230 -5.65 9.75 -18.33
C LYS A 230 -6.31 8.80 -17.33
N VAL A 231 -6.66 9.32 -16.16
CA VAL A 231 -7.35 8.58 -15.09
C VAL A 231 -8.73 9.18 -14.84
N PRO A 232 -9.73 8.37 -14.42
CA PRO A 232 -11.02 8.90 -13.97
C PRO A 232 -10.86 9.87 -12.78
N ASN A 233 -11.81 10.78 -12.62
CA ASN A 233 -11.87 11.61 -11.42
C ASN A 233 -12.52 10.82 -10.27
N PHE A 234 -11.77 10.59 -9.20
CA PHE A 234 -12.19 9.87 -7.98
C PHE A 234 -12.42 10.78 -6.76
N ASP A 235 -12.72 12.06 -6.94
CA ASP A 235 -12.89 13.02 -5.84
C ASP A 235 -14.05 12.64 -4.91
N LYS A 236 -15.14 12.09 -5.47
CA LYS A 236 -16.31 11.67 -4.69
C LYS A 236 -15.99 10.44 -3.86
N GLU A 237 -15.31 9.47 -4.45
CA GLU A 237 -14.89 8.22 -3.83
C GLU A 237 -13.88 8.49 -2.72
N LYS A 238 -12.86 9.32 -2.98
CA LYS A 238 -11.91 9.79 -1.95
C LYS A 238 -12.64 10.43 -0.77
N LYS A 239 -13.60 11.34 -1.04
CA LYS A 239 -14.37 12.00 0.03
C LYS A 239 -15.21 10.99 0.81
N ALA A 240 -15.86 10.05 0.13
CA ALA A 240 -16.64 9.00 0.75
C ALA A 240 -15.77 8.08 1.64
N THR A 241 -14.55 7.74 1.21
CA THR A 241 -13.59 6.97 2.02
C THR A 241 -13.35 7.61 3.39
N VAL A 242 -13.15 8.93 3.45
CA VAL A 242 -12.94 9.64 4.72
C VAL A 242 -14.24 9.78 5.51
N GLU A 243 -15.34 10.11 4.86
CA GLU A 243 -16.65 10.28 5.49
C GLU A 243 -17.16 9.00 6.15
N TRP A 244 -16.99 7.85 5.48
CA TRP A 244 -17.44 6.55 5.94
C TRP A 244 -16.33 5.72 6.59
N GLN A 245 -15.16 6.31 6.83
CA GLN A 245 -14.02 5.63 7.45
C GLN A 245 -13.64 4.31 6.76
N GLY A 246 -13.74 4.26 5.43
CA GLY A 246 -13.49 3.05 4.62
C GLY A 246 -14.61 2.00 4.67
N GLU A 247 -15.69 2.23 5.44
CA GLU A 247 -16.83 1.33 5.47
C GLU A 247 -17.78 1.59 4.30
N ILE A 248 -18.41 0.53 3.81
CA ILE A 248 -19.40 0.63 2.74
C ILE A 248 -20.72 1.13 3.35
N PRO A 249 -21.27 2.27 2.93
CA PRO A 249 -22.54 2.76 3.46
C PRO A 249 -23.67 1.78 3.08
N LEU A 250 -24.23 1.10 4.09
CA LEU A 250 -25.35 0.14 3.91
C LEU A 250 -26.70 0.80 3.60
N ARG A 251 -26.72 2.08 3.22
CA ARG A 251 -27.96 2.78 2.88
C ARG A 251 -28.35 2.46 1.45
N ALA A 252 -29.61 2.05 1.27
CA ALA A 252 -30.22 1.88 -0.03
C ALA A 252 -30.03 3.17 -0.86
N ARG A 253 -29.31 3.05 -1.98
CA ARG A 253 -29.23 4.12 -2.97
C ARG A 253 -30.54 4.08 -3.75
N MET A 254 -31.41 5.07 -3.56
CA MET A 254 -32.59 5.23 -4.41
C MET A 254 -32.14 5.58 -5.82
N ILE A 255 -32.29 4.62 -6.73
CA ILE A 255 -32.10 4.84 -8.17
C ILE A 255 -33.49 5.09 -8.75
N ARG A 256 -33.68 6.22 -9.43
CA ARG A 256 -34.86 6.42 -10.27
C ARG A 256 -34.69 5.54 -11.50
N ALA A 257 -35.45 4.45 -11.58
CA ALA A 257 -35.51 3.62 -12.77
C ALA A 257 -36.57 4.18 -13.73
N SER A 258 -36.17 4.53 -14.94
CA SER A 258 -37.09 4.84 -16.03
C SER A 258 -37.37 3.56 -16.81
N THR A 259 -38.64 3.11 -16.82
CA THR A 259 -39.04 1.90 -17.54
C THR A 259 -39.16 2.21 -19.03
N VAL A 260 -38.26 1.65 -19.84
CA VAL A 260 -38.36 1.72 -21.29
C VAL A 260 -39.25 0.57 -21.77
N LYS A 261 -40.48 0.87 -22.20
CA LYS A 261 -41.34 -0.14 -22.84
C LYS A 261 -41.09 -0.09 -24.35
N ASN A 262 -40.72 -1.24 -24.90
CA ASN A 262 -40.71 -1.45 -26.34
C ASN A 262 -42.15 -1.60 -26.82
N ASN A 263 -42.61 -0.67 -27.65
CA ASN A 263 -43.91 -0.80 -28.30
C ASN A 263 -43.67 -0.96 -29.81
N THR A 264 -44.08 -2.10 -30.36
CA THR A 264 -44.10 -2.35 -31.79
C THR A 264 -45.35 -1.69 -32.38
N ARG A 265 -45.16 -0.72 -33.28
CA ARG A 265 -46.27 -0.28 -34.14
C ARG A 265 -46.62 -1.38 -35.13
N ALA A 266 -47.85 -1.33 -35.65
CA ALA A 266 -48.34 -2.25 -36.68
C ALA A 266 -47.56 -2.19 -38.01
N ASP A 267 -46.66 -1.22 -38.18
CA ASP A 267 -45.77 -1.04 -39.34
C ASP A 267 -44.38 -1.70 -39.16
N GLY A 268 -44.13 -2.39 -38.04
CA GLY A 268 -42.92 -3.17 -37.83
C GLY A 268 -41.68 -2.39 -37.39
N PHE A 269 -41.78 -1.07 -37.16
CA PHE A 269 -40.67 -0.27 -36.65
C PHE A 269 -40.71 -0.16 -35.11
N PRO A 270 -39.59 -0.36 -34.40
CA PRO A 270 -39.55 -0.22 -32.95
C PRO A 270 -39.59 1.25 -32.55
N THR A 271 -40.57 1.61 -31.72
CA THR A 271 -40.64 2.92 -31.04
C THR A 271 -40.38 2.75 -29.55
N TRP A 272 -39.42 3.50 -29.03
CA TRP A 272 -39.08 3.53 -27.61
C TRP A 272 -39.93 4.59 -26.91
N VAL A 273 -40.81 4.17 -26.01
CA VAL A 273 -41.56 5.10 -25.14
C VAL A 273 -40.97 5.00 -23.74
N ILE A 274 -40.36 6.09 -23.27
CA ILE A 274 -39.90 6.20 -21.89
C ILE A 274 -41.13 6.50 -21.03
N HIS A 275 -41.56 5.53 -20.24
CA HIS A 275 -42.55 5.77 -19.21
C HIS A 275 -41.83 6.15 -17.92
N ASP A 276 -42.11 7.35 -17.42
CA ASP A 276 -41.63 7.81 -16.12
C ASP A 276 -42.49 7.14 -15.03
N SER A 277 -42.27 5.84 -14.82
CA SER A 277 -42.85 5.11 -13.69
C SER A 277 -41.90 5.29 -12.51
N SER A 278 -42.36 5.97 -11.46
CA SER A 278 -41.63 6.11 -10.19
C SER A 278 -41.61 4.80 -9.40
N GLU A 279 -41.07 3.72 -9.97
CA GLU A 279 -40.82 2.48 -9.26
C GLU A 279 -39.40 2.54 -8.67
N PHE A 280 -39.33 2.44 -7.35
CA PHE A 280 -38.11 2.51 -6.57
C PHE A 280 -37.48 1.12 -6.50
N ALA A 281 -36.35 0.92 -7.19
CA ALA A 281 -35.54 -0.27 -7.00
C ALA A 281 -34.53 -0.04 -5.88
N VAL A 282 -34.53 -0.93 -4.88
CA VAL A 282 -33.50 -0.99 -3.85
C VAL A 282 -32.43 -1.96 -4.34
N GLU A 283 -31.29 -1.45 -4.77
CA GLU A 283 -30.15 -2.29 -5.13
C GLU A 283 -29.43 -2.74 -3.84
N ALA A 284 -29.81 -3.90 -3.31
CA ALA A 284 -29.00 -4.61 -2.32
C ALA A 284 -27.85 -5.30 -3.06
N CYS A 285 -26.70 -4.64 -3.15
CA CYS A 285 -25.55 -5.20 -3.83
C CYS A 285 -24.71 -6.07 -2.87
N SER A 286 -24.89 -7.39 -2.93
CA SER A 286 -23.84 -8.39 -2.69
C SER A 286 -24.37 -9.80 -3.00
N VAL A 287 -24.28 -10.22 -4.27
CA VAL A 287 -24.19 -11.65 -4.60
C VAL A 287 -23.12 -11.81 -5.68
N MET A 288 -22.01 -12.47 -5.33
CA MET A 288 -21.02 -12.95 -6.29
C MET A 288 -21.71 -13.93 -7.24
N ALA A 289 -21.86 -13.56 -8.51
CA ALA A 289 -22.18 -14.51 -9.57
C ALA A 289 -20.86 -15.05 -10.15
N VAL A 290 -20.50 -16.28 -9.75
CA VAL A 290 -19.49 -17.08 -10.43
C VAL A 290 -20.09 -17.48 -11.79
N SER A 291 -19.56 -16.91 -12.88
CA SER A 291 -19.98 -17.30 -14.23
C SER A 291 -19.32 -18.63 -14.63
N SER A 292 -20.06 -19.73 -14.56
CA SER A 292 -19.77 -20.92 -15.36
C SER A 292 -20.59 -20.85 -16.66
N CYS A 293 -19.91 -20.72 -17.80
CA CYS A 293 -20.54 -20.83 -19.12
C CYS A 293 -21.04 -22.27 -19.36
N PRO A 294 -22.29 -22.48 -19.81
CA PRO A 294 -22.68 -23.70 -20.51
C PRO A 294 -22.65 -23.49 -22.03
N SER A 295 -22.07 -24.46 -22.73
CA SER A 295 -21.98 -24.57 -24.18
C SER A 295 -23.31 -25.03 -24.82
N SER A 296 -23.95 -24.13 -25.59
CA SER A 296 -24.88 -24.35 -26.73
C SER A 296 -26.19 -25.17 -26.48
N PRO A 297 -27.15 -25.23 -27.45
CA PRO A 297 -28.27 -24.28 -27.51
C PRO A 297 -29.67 -24.94 -27.53
N ALA A 298 -30.70 -24.09 -27.47
CA ALA A 298 -32.13 -24.32 -27.73
C ALA A 298 -32.99 -24.88 -26.57
N GLN A 299 -33.92 -24.05 -26.08
CA GLN A 299 -35.34 -24.14 -26.42
C GLN A 299 -36.15 -23.06 -25.67
N SER A 300 -37.10 -22.48 -26.40
CA SER A 300 -38.05 -21.47 -25.95
C SER A 300 -39.06 -22.03 -24.95
N LEU A 301 -39.06 -21.52 -23.71
CA LEU A 301 -40.21 -21.61 -22.82
C LEU A 301 -40.30 -20.33 -21.99
N GLY A 302 -41.43 -19.62 -22.16
CA GLY A 302 -41.73 -18.40 -21.44
C GLY A 302 -41.83 -18.64 -19.94
N TRP A 303 -41.18 -17.78 -19.16
CA TRP A 303 -41.28 -17.78 -17.70
C TRP A 303 -42.11 -16.58 -17.26
N GLN A 304 -43.37 -16.83 -16.90
CA GLN A 304 -44.14 -15.94 -16.05
C GLN A 304 -43.89 -16.35 -14.60
N GLY A 305 -43.03 -15.60 -13.91
CA GLY A 305 -42.80 -15.75 -12.46
C GLY A 305 -43.16 -14.45 -11.75
N LYS A 306 -44.33 -14.40 -11.11
CA LYS A 306 -44.64 -13.40 -10.08
C LYS A 306 -43.93 -13.82 -8.79
N PHE A 307 -43.07 -12.97 -8.23
CA PHE A 307 -42.57 -13.14 -6.87
C PHE A 307 -43.29 -12.13 -5.96
N SER A 308 -43.99 -12.67 -4.96
CA SER A 308 -44.55 -11.94 -3.82
C SER A 308 -43.60 -12.14 -2.64
N CYS A 309 -43.15 -11.05 -2.00
CA CYS A 309 -42.37 -11.11 -0.77
C CYS A 309 -43.29 -11.41 0.42
N ALA A 310 -42.85 -12.33 1.28
CA ALA A 310 -43.22 -12.42 2.69
C ALA A 310 -42.01 -12.00 3.52
#